data_AF-A0A7Y1VZZ8-F1
#
_entry.id   AF-A0A7Y1VZZ8-F1
#
_cell.length_a   1.000
_cell.length_b   1.000
_cell.length_c   1.000
_cell.angle_alpha   90.00
_cell.angle_beta   90.00
_cell.angle_gamma   90.00
#
_symmetry.space_group_name_H-M   'P 1'
#
loop_
_entity.id
_entity.type
_entity.pdbx_description
1 polymer ?
#
loop_
_entity_poly.entity_id
_entity_poly.type
_entity_poly.pdbx_seq_one_letter_code
_entity_poly.pdbx_strand_id
1 'polypeptide(L)' 'VHFFEHCKDLEPGKWVRIGDWRGAADARDMIRAAIERGAGARSS' A
#
# COMPACT_ATOMS: atom_id res chain seq x y z
N VAL A 1 3.08 13.36 2.62
CA VAL A 1 2.65 12.71 3.88
C VAL A 1 1.39 13.38 4.43
N HIS A 2 1.36 14.71 4.52
CA HIS A 2 0.21 15.54 4.97
C HIS A 2 -1.18 15.04 4.55
N PHE A 3 -1.43 14.81 3.26
CA PHE A 3 -2.76 14.37 2.81
C PHE A 3 -3.18 13.04 3.46
N PHE A 4 -2.29 12.05 3.45
CA PHE A 4 -2.60 10.71 3.96
C PHE A 4 -2.67 10.65 5.49
N GLU A 5 -2.06 11.61 6.18
CA GLU A 5 -2.16 11.73 7.64
C GLU A 5 -3.55 12.17 8.07
N HIS A 6 -4.22 13.03 7.30
CA HIS A 6 -5.46 13.68 7.70
C HIS A 6 -6.72 13.24 6.93
N CYS A 7 -6.58 12.53 5.81
CA CYS A 7 -7.72 12.23 4.94
C CYS A 7 -8.80 11.34 5.59
N LYS A 8 -8.54 10.78 6.77
CA LYS A 8 -9.47 9.92 7.50
C LYS A 8 -9.86 10.43 8.89
N ASP A 9 -9.47 11.65 9.26
CA ASP A 9 -9.70 12.18 10.61
C ASP A 9 -11.18 12.24 11.01
N LEU A 10 -12.07 12.34 10.01
CA LEU A 10 -13.52 12.42 10.20
C LEU A 10 -14.26 11.11 9.92
N GLU A 11 -13.55 9.99 9.76
CA GLU A 11 -14.14 8.68 9.51
C GLU A 11 -14.03 7.79 10.77
N PRO A 12 -15.09 7.65 11.59
CA PRO A 12 -15.03 6.87 12.82
C PRO A 12 -14.55 5.44 12.56
N GLY A 13 -13.51 5.03 13.30
CA GLY A 13 -12.91 3.70 13.20
C GLY A 13 -11.88 3.54 12.08
N LYS A 14 -11.62 4.57 11.26
CA LYS A 14 -10.54 4.53 10.28
C LYS A 14 -9.34 5.35 10.75
N TRP A 15 -8.14 4.86 10.46
CA TRP A 15 -6.88 5.50 10.81
C TRP A 15 -5.82 5.20 9.76
N VAL A 16 -4.72 5.94 9.82
CA VAL A 16 -3.54 5.74 8.97
C VAL A 16 -2.30 5.81 9.86
N ARG A 17 -1.31 4.95 9.59
CA ARG A 17 0.06 5.10 10.06
C ARG A 17 0.98 5.19 8.85
N ILE A 18 1.67 6.31 8.72
CA ILE A 18 2.59 6.56 7.62
C ILE A 18 3.90 5.81 7.86
N GLY A 19 4.38 5.10 6.84
CA GLY A 19 5.72 4.54 6.79
C GLY A 19 6.67 5.44 6.00
N ASP A 20 7.84 4.93 5.66
CA ASP A 20 8.85 5.71 4.94
C ASP A 20 8.60 5.75 3.43
N TRP A 21 9.13 6.78 2.78
CA TRP A 21 9.35 6.76 1.34
C TRP A 21 10.48 5.80 0.99
N ARG A 22 10.32 5.12 -0.15
CA ARG A 22 11.28 4.16 -0.71
C ARG A 22 11.52 4.47 -2.18
N GLY A 23 12.58 3.89 -2.75
CA GLY A 23 13.04 4.20 -4.10
C GLY A 23 12.24 3.48 -5.19
N ALA A 24 12.54 3.80 -6.45
CA ALA A 24 11.91 3.16 -7.60
C ALA A 24 12.20 1.65 -7.70
N ALA A 25 13.35 1.18 -7.19
CA ALA A 25 13.67 -0.24 -7.15
C ALA A 25 12.72 -1.00 -6.22
N ASP A 26 12.56 -0.53 -4.98
CA ASP A 26 11.63 -1.11 -4.00
C ASP A 26 10.19 -1.15 -4.55
N ALA A 27 9.75 -0.06 -5.18
CA ALA A 27 8.42 0.01 -5.78
C ALA A 27 8.22 -1.04 -6.89
N ARG A 28 9.23 -1.28 -7.74
CA ARG A 28 9.17 -2.29 -8.81
C ARG A 28 9.08 -3.71 -8.24
N ASP A 29 9.83 -3.99 -7.19
CA ASP A 29 9.82 -5.32 -6.57
C ASP A 29 8.48 -5.60 -5.87
N MET A 30 7.89 -4.60 -5.21
CA MET A 30 6.53 -4.70 -4.66
C MET A 30 5.47 -4.99 -5.71
N ILE A 31 5.55 -4.34 -6.89
CA ILE A 31 4.63 -4.57 -8.01
C ILE A 31 4.77 -6.01 -8.53
N ARG A 32 6.00 -6.48 -8.76
CA ARG A 32 6.26 -7.86 -9.22
C ARG A 32 5.68 -8.89 -8.25
N ALA A 33 5.96 -8.73 -6.95
CA ALA A 33 5.44 -9.62 -5.92
C ALA A 33 3.91 -9.62 -5.84
N ALA A 34 3.26 -8.49 -6.10
CA ALA A 34 1.80 -8.40 -6.14
C ALA A 34 1.20 -9.13 -7.35
N ILE A 35 1.85 -9.06 -8.53
CA ILE A 35 1.44 -9.79 -9.73
C ILE A 35 1.50 -11.30 -9.49
N GLU A 36 2.59 -11.80 -8.91
CA GLU A 36 2.78 -13.21 -8.61
C GLU A 36 1.70 -13.72 -7.64
N ARG A 37 1.44 -13.01 -6.53
CA ARG A 37 0.35 -13.35 -5.60
C ARG A 37 -1.02 -13.34 -6.29
N GLY A 38 -1.28 -12.34 -7.12
CA GLY A 38 -2.54 -12.23 -7.87
C GLY A 38 -2.74 -13.36 -8.88
N ALA A 39 -1.67 -13.87 -9.48
CA ALA A 39 -1.72 -15.02 -10.38
C ALA A 39 -2.06 -16.31 -9.61
N GLY A 40 -1.39 -16.56 -8.47
CA GLY A 40 -1.67 -17.72 -7.63
C GLY A 40 -3.07 -17.72 -7.00
N ALA A 41 -3.60 -16.54 -6.66
CA ALA A 41 -4.95 -16.38 -6.13
C ALA A 41 -6.07 -16.65 -7.16
N ARG A 42 -5.77 -16.56 -8.47
CA ARG A 42 -6.73 -16.85 -9.54
C ARG A 42 -6.76 -18.32 -9.96
N SER A 43 -5.80 -19.13 -9.49
CA SER A 43 -5.72 -20.57 -9.76
C SER A 43 -6.36 -21.42 -8.65
N SER A 44 -7.08 -20.81 -7.70
CA SER A 44 -7.84 -21.48 -6.65
C SER A 44 -9.34 -21.25 -6.79
#